data_AF-A0A2K7T1F9-F1
#
_entry.id   AF-A0A2K7T1F9-F1
#
_cell.length_a   1.000
_cell.length_b   1.000
_cell.length_c   1.000
_cell.angle_alpha   90.00
_cell.angle_beta   90.00
_cell.angle_gamma   90.00
#
_symmetry.space_group_name_H-M   'P 1'
#
loop_
_entity.id
_entity.type
_entity.pdbx_description
1 polymer ?
#
loop_
_entity_poly.entity_id
_entity_poly.type
_entity_poly.pdbx_seq_one_letter_code
_entity_poly.pdbx_strand_id
1 'polypeptide(L)' 'MRALAVIVTAVLLVACGSSQYLMSTSEGKMITSYGKPDLNEETGMYEYEDVDGKEMSISKDEIVQIIER' A
#
# COMPACT_ATOMS: atom_id res chain seq x y z
N MET A 1 6.59 41.18 21.70
CA MET A 1 7.49 40.14 21.16
C MET A 1 7.55 38.88 22.05
N ARG A 2 6.41 38.29 22.41
CA ARG A 2 6.35 37.02 23.17
C ARG A 2 5.25 36.06 22.71
N ALA A 3 4.45 36.45 21.72
CA ALA A 3 3.36 35.65 21.16
C ALA A 3 3.71 35.01 19.81
N LEU A 4 4.95 35.15 19.34
CA LEU A 4 5.40 34.65 18.03
C LEU A 4 5.99 33.23 18.10
N ALA A 5 6.26 32.70 19.31
CA ALA A 5 6.96 31.42 19.47
C ALA A 5 6.02 30.19 19.55
N VAL A 6 4.70 30.38 19.62
CA VAL A 6 3.75 29.27 19.90
C VAL A 6 3.15 28.65 18.63
N ILE A 7 3.33 29.27 17.45
CA ILE A 7 2.64 28.85 16.22
C ILE A 7 3.43 27.78 15.43
N VAL A 8 4.70 27.53 15.76
CA VAL A 8 5.59 26.67 14.95
C VAL A 8 5.41 25.17 15.20
N THR A 9 4.58 24.74 16.17
CA THR A 9 4.51 23.33 16.58
C THR A 9 3.35 22.54 15.97
N ALA A 10 2.49 23.13 15.12
CA ALA A 10 1.17 22.56 14.86
C ALA A 10 0.91 21.91 13.47
N VAL A 11 1.81 21.91 12.49
CA VAL A 11 1.39 21.65 11.08
C VAL A 11 2.22 20.63 10.29
N LEU A 12 2.99 19.72 10.90
CA LEU A 12 3.77 18.75 10.11
C LEU A 12 3.60 17.27 10.52
N LEU A 13 2.43 16.92 11.06
CA LEU A 13 1.98 15.53 11.09
C LEU A 13 0.94 15.33 9.99
N VAL A 14 1.31 15.64 8.74
CA VAL A 14 0.61 15.04 7.60
C VAL A 14 1.00 13.58 7.60
N ALA A 15 0.18 12.76 8.26
CA ALA A 15 0.23 11.32 8.13
C ALA A 15 0.14 11.04 6.62
N CYS A 16 1.25 10.62 6.01
CA CYS A 16 1.25 10.09 4.65
C CYS A 16 0.34 8.86 4.66
N GLY A 17 -0.94 9.08 4.35
CA GLY A 17 -1.92 8.03 4.10
C GLY A 17 -1.59 7.38 2.77
N SER A 18 -0.57 6.53 2.76
CA SER A 18 -0.38 5.59 1.67
C SER A 18 -1.51 4.58 1.79
N SER A 19 -2.45 4.57 0.83
CA SER A 19 -3.47 3.51 0.74
C SER A 19 -2.74 2.17 0.65
N GLN A 20 -2.87 1.36 1.69
CA GLN A 20 -2.31 0.02 1.73
C GLN A 20 -3.38 -0.96 1.29
N TYR A 21 -2.99 -1.98 0.54
CA TYR A 21 -3.89 -3.00 0.08
C TYR A 21 -3.46 -4.34 0.69
N LEU A 22 -4.46 -5.14 1.07
CA LEU A 22 -4.27 -6.46 1.61
C LEU A 22 -4.79 -7.47 0.59
N MET A 23 -3.89 -8.31 0.09
CA MET A 23 -4.21 -9.40 -0.82
C MET A 23 -4.21 -10.70 -0.04
N SER A 24 -5.29 -11.47 -0.14
CA SER A 24 -5.31 -12.84 0.38
C SER A 24 -5.03 -13.81 -0.76
N THR A 25 -4.07 -14.70 -0.57
CA THR A 25 -3.77 -15.76 -1.53
C THR A 25 -4.61 -17.01 -1.25
N SER A 26 -4.73 -17.88 -2.25
CA SER A 26 -5.40 -19.19 -2.16
C SER A 26 -4.72 -20.13 -1.16
N GLU A 27 -3.43 -19.91 -0.89
CA GLU A 27 -2.67 -20.59 0.16
C GLU A 27 -3.00 -20.09 1.59
N GLY A 28 -3.83 -19.05 1.72
CA GLY A 28 -4.16 -18.41 3.00
C GLY A 28 -3.10 -17.41 3.49
N LYS A 29 -2.16 -17.00 2.64
CA LYS A 29 -1.21 -15.94 2.98
C LYS A 29 -1.86 -14.58 2.79
N MET A 30 -1.54 -13.64 3.66
CA MET A 30 -1.92 -12.24 3.50
C MET A 30 -0.70 -11.42 3.12
N ILE A 31 -0.76 -10.78 1.97
CA ILE A 31 0.28 -9.91 1.43
C ILE A 31 -0.19 -8.47 1.60
N THR A 32 0.68 -7.61 2.12
CA THR A 32 0.41 -6.17 2.19
C THR A 32 1.19 -5.48 1.08
N SER A 33 0.52 -4.67 0.27
CA SER A 33 1.14 -3.83 -0.74
C SER A 33 0.93 -2.36 -0.45
N TYR A 34 1.88 -1.54 -0.89
CA TYR A 34 1.67 -0.11 -1.04
C TYR A 34 0.97 0.15 -2.37
N GLY A 35 -0.13 0.90 -2.30
CA GLY A 35 -0.94 1.16 -3.48
C GLY A 35 -1.69 -0.07 -3.98
N LYS A 36 -2.55 0.18 -4.96
CA LYS A 36 -3.41 -0.83 -5.55
C LYS A 36 -2.57 -1.72 -6.47
N PRO A 37 -2.67 -3.06 -6.36
CA PRO A 37 -2.04 -3.97 -7.30
C PRO A 37 -2.59 -3.77 -8.73
N ASP A 38 -1.69 -3.67 -9.70
CA ASP A 38 -2.01 -3.50 -11.11
C ASP A 38 -2.02 -4.85 -11.82
N LEU A 39 -3.10 -5.16 -12.53
CA LEU A 39 -3.20 -6.41 -13.30
C LEU A 39 -2.58 -6.20 -14.68
N ASN A 40 -1.51 -6.93 -14.96
CA ASN A 40 -0.98 -7.08 -16.30
C ASN A 40 -1.80 -8.12 -17.06
N GLU A 41 -2.70 -7.66 -17.94
CA GLU A 41 -3.59 -8.55 -18.71
C GLU A 41 -2.85 -9.42 -19.74
N GLU A 42 -1.65 -9.03 -20.17
CA GLU A 42 -0.85 -9.82 -21.11
C GLU A 42 -0.21 -11.04 -20.45
N THR A 43 0.24 -10.88 -19.20
CA THR A 43 0.92 -11.95 -18.44
C THR A 43 0.02 -12.67 -17.45
N GLY A 44 -1.11 -12.07 -17.06
CA GLY A 44 -2.01 -12.60 -16.03
C GLY A 44 -1.49 -12.39 -14.60
N MET A 45 -0.50 -11.51 -14.42
CA MET A 45 0.15 -11.26 -13.14
C MET A 45 -0.31 -9.92 -12.54
N TYR A 46 -0.57 -9.90 -11.23
CA TYR A 46 -0.64 -8.66 -10.47
C TYR A 46 0.76 -8.19 -10.12
N GLU A 47 1.03 -6.93 -10.40
CA GLU A 47 2.24 -6.21 -10.03
C GLU A 47 1.91 -5.29 -8.85
N TYR A 48 2.75 -5.32 -7.81
CA TYR A 48 2.53 -4.53 -6.60
C TYR A 48 3.85 -4.20 -5.90
N GLU A 49 3.86 -3.12 -5.13
CA GLU A 49 5.00 -2.78 -4.28
C GLU A 49 4.81 -3.39 -2.88
N ASP A 50 5.78 -4.16 -2.40
CA ASP A 50 5.75 -4.74 -1.06
C ASP A 50 6.08 -3.71 0.04
N VAL A 51 6.00 -4.13 1.31
CA VAL A 51 6.28 -3.25 2.46
C VAL A 51 7.73 -2.77 2.53
N ASP A 52 8.65 -3.43 1.82
CA ASP A 52 10.07 -3.08 1.72
C ASP A 52 10.34 -2.13 0.53
N GLY A 53 9.31 -1.77 -0.24
CA GLY A 53 9.41 -0.91 -1.42
C GLY A 53 9.91 -1.64 -2.67
N LYS A 54 9.77 -2.97 -2.72
CA LYS A 54 10.16 -3.78 -3.88
C LYS A 54 8.96 -4.10 -4.75
N GLU A 55 9.17 -4.01 -6.05
CA GLU A 55 8.21 -4.51 -7.04
C GLU A 55 8.18 -6.04 -7.00
N MET A 56 6.99 -6.57 -6.76
CA MET A 56 6.70 -7.99 -6.67
C MET A 56 5.57 -8.31 -7.64
N SER A 57 5.53 -9.57 -8.10
CA SER A 57 4.45 -10.06 -8.94
C SER A 57 3.85 -11.35 -8.39
N ILE A 58 2.54 -11.53 -8.57
CA ILE A 58 1.80 -12.73 -8.17
C ILE A 58 0.75 -13.06 -9.22
N SER A 59 0.48 -14.34 -9.47
CA SER A 59 -0.55 -14.73 -10.42
C SER A 59 -1.93 -14.27 -9.96
N LYS A 60 -2.75 -13.77 -10.89
CA LYS A 60 -4.17 -13.47 -10.64
C LYS A 60 -4.93 -14.66 -10.07
N ASP A 61 -4.58 -15.87 -10.49
CA ASP A 61 -5.25 -17.11 -10.05
C ASP A 61 -4.92 -17.47 -8.59
N GLU A 62 -3.83 -16.92 -8.06
CA GLU A 62 -3.45 -17.10 -6.66
C GLU A 62 -4.17 -16.12 -5.74
N ILE A 63 -4.69 -15.00 -6.25
CA ILE A 63 -5.40 -14.00 -5.44
C ILE A 63 -6.87 -14.39 -5.29
N VAL A 64 -7.32 -14.47 -4.02
CA VAL A 64 -8.73 -14.69 -3.67
C VAL A 64 -9.45 -13.36 -3.48
N GLN A 65 -8.81 -12.39 -2.84
CA GLN A 65 -9.40 -11.09 -2.55
C GLN A 65 -8.34 -10.01 -2.40
N ILE A 66 -8.72 -8.77 -2.75
CA ILE A 66 -7.93 -7.57 -2.55
C ILE A 66 -8.80 -6.59 -1.76
N ILE A 67 -8.31 -6.11 -0.62
CA ILE A 67 -9.03 -5.23 0.30
C ILE A 67 -8.19 -3.99 0.53
N GLU A 68 -8.77 -2.79 0.36
CA GLU A 68 -8.14 -1.54 0.75
C GLU A 68 -8.21 -1.36 2.28
N ARG A 69 -7.10 -0.94 2.89
CA ARG A 69 -7.00 -0.67 4.34
C ARG A 69 -7.43 0.73 4.72
#